data_AF-A0A2D5AV35-F1
#
_entry.id   AF-A0A2D5AV35-F1
#
_cell.length_a   1.000
_cell.length_b   1.000
_cell.length_c   1.000
_cell.angle_alpha   90.00
_cell.angle_beta   90.00
_cell.angle_gamma   90.00
#
_symmetry.space_group_name_H-M   'P 1'
#
loop_
_entity.id
_entity.type
_entity.pdbx_description
1 polymer ?
#
loop_
_entity_poly.entity_id
_entity_poly.type
_entity_poly.pdbx_seq_one_letter_code
_entity_poly.pdbx_strand_id
1 'polypeptide(L)'
;MLAWIPVLFWIASFSAPNLPVVFQDPVETGPAAPPQEIERLEAWPELERKLRSRLKIEIDKLRKAATPGMESSAREALAELGAKAAPQLLLALAGERKQEARERFASVLEELTDARHTRLLAEFFDDKRLELRVFCLRRVACFPDPGVRAAAEKAWKRICALDEKDRADERELYGAALAATSSGSIQALDAVLERAKSNWRKEAKTIRAACEGARSESATEKLLKRLRGTKQEQLAALRMLSGCGTKTALPELKLLLNSSNQPVRTATIDALRGIVDGAPPLGKTSVFDTIREIDAWKERI
;
A
#
# COMPACT_ATOMS: atom_id res chain seq x y z
N MET A 1 -5.24 -64.77 46.98
CA MET A 1 -6.53 -64.26 46.47
C MET A 1 -6.43 -62.75 46.35
N LEU A 2 -6.25 -62.24 45.14
CA LEU A 2 -6.37 -60.81 44.83
C LEU A 2 -7.17 -60.73 43.53
N ALA A 3 -8.38 -60.17 43.65
CA ALA A 3 -9.40 -60.15 42.61
C ALA A 3 -9.12 -59.00 41.62
N TRP A 4 -9.30 -59.31 40.34
CA TRP A 4 -9.13 -58.41 39.20
C TRP A 4 -10.49 -57.74 38.92
N ILE A 5 -10.55 -56.41 38.91
CA ILE A 5 -11.76 -55.63 38.59
C ILE A 5 -11.53 -54.92 37.25
N PRO A 6 -12.34 -55.17 36.20
CA PRO A 6 -12.24 -54.43 34.95
C PRO A 6 -13.02 -53.10 35.04
N VAL A 7 -12.38 -52.00 34.64
CA VAL A 7 -13.02 -50.69 34.48
C VAL A 7 -13.62 -50.62 33.07
N LEU A 8 -14.95 -50.61 32.98
CA LEU A 8 -15.71 -50.33 31.76
C LEU A 8 -15.75 -48.81 31.52
N PHE A 9 -15.13 -48.36 30.42
CA PHE A 9 -15.28 -46.98 29.93
C PHE A 9 -16.61 -46.84 29.18
N TRP A 10 -17.50 -46.01 29.71
CA TRP A 10 -18.77 -45.64 29.09
C TRP A 10 -18.54 -44.38 28.22
N ILE A 11 -18.64 -44.51 26.90
CA ILE A 11 -18.59 -43.36 25.98
C ILE A 11 -20.02 -42.85 25.80
N ALA A 12 -20.34 -41.72 26.42
CA ALA A 12 -21.57 -40.98 26.17
C ALA A 12 -21.46 -40.27 24.81
N SER A 13 -22.28 -40.67 23.84
CA SER A 13 -22.47 -39.94 22.58
C SER A 13 -23.32 -38.70 22.84
N PHE A 14 -22.71 -37.52 22.81
CA PHE A 14 -23.44 -36.25 22.75
C PHE A 14 -23.84 -35.98 21.29
N SER A 15 -25.13 -36.10 21.00
CA SER A 15 -25.74 -35.61 19.77
C SER A 15 -25.96 -34.10 19.93
N ALA A 16 -25.23 -33.28 19.16
CA ALA A 16 -25.42 -31.84 19.17
C ALA A 16 -26.71 -31.46 18.39
N PRO A 17 -27.55 -30.54 18.90
CA PRO A 17 -28.73 -30.10 18.18
C PRO A 17 -28.35 -29.28 16.93
N ASN A 18 -28.93 -29.65 15.79
CA ASN A 18 -28.87 -28.89 14.54
C ASN A 18 -29.55 -27.53 14.74
N LEU A 19 -28.75 -26.47 14.87
CA LEU A 19 -29.26 -25.11 14.76
C LEU A 19 -29.36 -24.73 13.26
N PRO A 20 -30.50 -24.21 12.81
CA PRO A 20 -30.64 -23.73 11.44
C PRO A 20 -29.69 -22.54 11.21
N VAL A 21 -28.88 -22.66 10.17
CA VAL A 21 -28.05 -21.56 9.66
C VAL A 21 -28.98 -20.54 9.03
N VAL A 22 -29.23 -19.43 9.73
CA VAL A 22 -29.92 -18.26 9.17
C VAL A 22 -28.95 -17.56 8.23
N PHE A 23 -29.17 -17.69 6.94
CA PHE A 23 -28.49 -16.87 5.93
C PHE A 23 -28.97 -15.44 6.07
N GLN A 24 -28.06 -14.52 6.38
CA GLN A 24 -28.28 -13.10 6.13
C GLN A 24 -28.11 -12.87 4.63
N ASP A 25 -29.11 -12.29 3.99
CA ASP A 25 -29.02 -11.85 2.60
C ASP A 25 -27.81 -10.92 2.42
N PRO A 26 -27.17 -10.95 1.24
CA PRO A 26 -26.05 -10.07 0.94
C PRO A 26 -26.49 -8.63 1.14
N VAL A 27 -25.78 -7.91 2.02
CA VAL A 27 -25.94 -6.47 2.16
C VAL A 27 -25.65 -5.86 0.79
N GLU A 28 -26.70 -5.32 0.14
CA GLU A 28 -26.55 -4.49 -1.05
C GLU A 28 -25.66 -3.30 -0.67
N THR A 29 -24.37 -3.43 -0.91
CA THR A 29 -23.46 -2.29 -0.87
C THR A 29 -23.82 -1.42 -2.07
N GLY A 30 -24.63 -0.39 -1.82
CA GLY A 30 -24.95 0.64 -2.80
C GLY A 30 -23.67 1.19 -3.45
N PRO A 31 -23.81 1.84 -4.62
CA PRO A 31 -22.67 2.35 -5.37
C PRO A 31 -21.77 3.19 -4.46
N ALA A 32 -20.47 2.86 -4.44
CA ALA A 32 -19.47 3.56 -3.66
C ALA A 32 -19.63 5.08 -3.86
N ALA A 33 -19.74 5.81 -2.76
CA ALA A 33 -19.87 7.26 -2.80
C ALA A 33 -18.78 7.85 -3.71
N PRO A 34 -19.10 8.84 -4.55
CA PRO A 34 -18.11 9.46 -5.43
C PRO A 34 -16.93 9.96 -4.59
N PRO A 35 -15.69 9.80 -5.08
CA PRO A 35 -14.51 10.17 -4.32
C PRO A 35 -14.62 11.64 -3.91
N GLN A 36 -14.66 11.91 -2.61
CA GLN A 36 -14.63 13.27 -2.12
C GLN A 36 -13.33 13.92 -2.60
N GLU A 37 -13.46 15.04 -3.30
CA GLU A 37 -12.30 15.80 -3.77
C GLU A 37 -11.51 16.30 -2.56
N ILE A 38 -10.31 15.75 -2.38
CA ILE A 38 -9.45 16.07 -1.25
C ILE A 38 -8.83 17.45 -1.50
N GLU A 39 -9.17 18.43 -0.66
CA GLU A 39 -8.55 19.75 -0.67
C GLU A 39 -7.04 19.64 -0.42
N ARG A 40 -6.22 19.99 -1.43
CA ARG A 40 -4.76 19.93 -1.34
C ARG A 40 -4.24 21.27 -0.84
N LEU A 41 -3.36 21.24 0.17
CA LEU A 41 -2.78 22.43 0.75
C LEU A 41 -1.76 23.08 -0.21
N GLU A 42 -1.80 24.39 -0.27
CA GLU A 42 -0.82 25.22 -1.00
C GLU A 42 0.34 25.68 -0.11
N ALA A 43 0.16 25.64 1.21
CA ALA A 43 1.20 25.96 2.18
C ALA A 43 1.08 25.11 3.44
N TRP A 44 2.21 24.88 4.11
CA TRP A 44 2.22 24.24 5.42
C TRP A 44 1.52 25.12 6.47
N PRO A 45 0.69 24.56 7.35
CA PRO A 45 0.07 25.31 8.43
C PRO A 45 1.11 26.05 9.30
N GLU A 46 0.85 27.32 9.62
CA GLU A 46 1.81 28.13 10.35
C GLU A 46 1.97 27.65 11.81
N LEU A 47 3.23 27.57 12.25
CA LEU A 47 3.58 27.29 13.64
C LEU A 47 3.77 28.59 14.42
N GLU A 48 2.92 28.78 15.43
CA GLU A 48 2.98 29.90 16.36
C GLU A 48 4.37 30.05 16.97
N ARG A 49 4.86 31.30 17.07
CA ARG A 49 6.23 31.59 17.54
C ARG A 49 6.54 30.96 18.91
N LYS A 50 5.58 30.98 19.84
CA LYS A 50 5.72 30.41 21.19
C LYS A 50 5.88 28.88 21.20
N LEU A 51 5.44 28.18 20.15
CA LEU A 51 5.53 26.72 20.05
C LEU A 51 6.83 26.25 19.37
N ARG A 52 7.62 27.15 18.78
CA ARG A 52 8.87 26.81 18.06
C ARG A 52 9.93 26.19 18.98
N SER A 53 10.06 26.71 20.20
CA SER A 53 10.99 26.16 21.21
C SER A 53 10.56 24.76 21.64
N ARG A 54 9.26 24.56 21.91
CA ARG A 54 8.67 23.24 22.22
C ARG A 54 8.96 22.25 21.09
N LEU A 55 8.67 22.60 19.84
CA LEU A 55 8.93 21.75 18.69
C LEU A 55 10.40 21.32 18.60
N LYS A 56 11.34 22.26 18.80
CA LYS A 56 12.77 21.95 18.77
C LYS A 56 13.17 20.96 19.88
N ILE A 57 12.62 21.12 21.08
CA ILE A 57 12.86 20.21 22.21
C ILE A 57 12.36 18.81 21.88
N GLU A 58 11.12 18.68 21.38
CA GLU A 58 10.54 17.36 21.08
C GLU A 58 11.25 16.68 19.91
N ILE A 59 11.69 17.43 18.88
CA ILE A 59 12.54 16.88 17.81
C ILE A 59 13.87 16.33 18.37
N ASP A 60 14.52 17.06 19.27
CA ASP A 60 15.79 16.61 19.87
C ASP A 60 15.58 15.42 20.81
N LYS A 61 14.46 15.40 21.55
CA LYS A 61 14.06 14.25 22.38
C LYS A 61 13.79 13.02 21.53
N LEU A 62 13.07 13.15 20.41
CA LEU A 62 12.82 12.06 19.46
C LEU A 62 14.13 11.54 18.84
N ARG A 63 15.05 12.45 18.48
CA ARG A 63 16.39 12.09 17.99
C ARG A 63 17.15 11.23 18.99
N LYS A 64 17.18 11.67 20.25
CA LYS A 64 17.98 11.08 21.34
C LYS A 64 17.24 9.98 22.12
N ALA A 65 16.04 9.62 21.73
CA ALA A 65 15.23 8.63 22.43
C ALA A 65 16.00 7.30 22.54
N ALA A 66 16.31 6.92 23.78
CA ALA A 66 16.97 5.67 24.14
C ALA A 66 16.00 4.66 24.78
N THR A 67 14.80 5.12 25.17
CA THR A 67 13.75 4.27 25.75
C THR A 67 12.44 4.45 24.98
N PRO A 68 11.58 3.43 24.94
CA PRO A 68 10.26 3.53 24.30
C PRO A 68 9.39 4.65 24.89
N GLY A 69 9.52 4.94 26.20
CA GLY A 69 8.78 6.01 26.86
C GLY A 69 9.19 7.42 26.40
N MET A 70 10.50 7.64 26.18
CA MET A 70 10.99 8.92 25.63
C MET A 70 10.50 9.13 24.19
N GLU A 71 10.54 8.08 23.37
CA GLU A 71 10.03 8.13 22.00
C GLU A 71 8.53 8.42 21.96
N SER A 72 7.73 7.65 22.72
CA SER A 72 6.27 7.78 22.74
C SER A 72 5.84 9.18 23.19
N SER A 73 6.46 9.70 24.26
CA SER A 73 6.15 11.04 24.75
C SER A 73 6.52 12.16 23.76
N ALA A 74 7.64 12.03 23.04
CA ALA A 74 8.01 12.99 22.00
C ALA A 74 7.07 12.92 20.80
N ARG A 75 6.70 11.70 20.38
CA ARG A 75 5.74 11.43 19.31
C ARG A 75 4.37 12.04 19.61
N GLU A 76 3.83 11.81 20.79
CA GLU A 76 2.55 12.38 21.25
C GLU A 76 2.58 13.91 21.19
N ALA A 77 3.65 14.53 21.72
CA ALA A 77 3.78 15.98 21.69
C ALA A 77 3.91 16.56 20.27
N LEU A 78 4.52 15.82 19.33
CA LEU A 78 4.58 16.19 17.91
C LEU A 78 3.23 15.98 17.20
N ALA A 79 2.49 14.92 17.56
CA ALA A 79 1.15 14.65 17.07
C ALA A 79 0.16 15.77 17.46
N GLU A 80 0.26 16.30 18.68
CA GLU A 80 -0.52 17.46 19.13
C GLU A 80 -0.28 18.72 18.29
N LEU A 81 0.94 18.92 17.79
CA LEU A 81 1.26 20.03 16.89
C LEU A 81 0.71 19.79 15.47
N GLY A 82 0.45 18.53 15.10
CA GLY A 82 -0.08 18.14 13.80
C GLY A 82 0.86 18.49 12.65
N ALA A 83 0.27 18.74 11.47
CA ALA A 83 0.99 19.08 10.24
C ALA A 83 1.92 20.31 10.36
N LYS A 84 1.69 21.19 11.35
CA LYS A 84 2.56 22.37 11.63
C LYS A 84 4.00 21.96 11.97
N ALA A 85 4.21 20.76 12.51
CA ALA A 85 5.54 20.25 12.87
C ALA A 85 6.29 19.65 11.66
N ALA A 86 5.58 19.27 10.59
CA ALA A 86 6.14 18.53 9.47
C ALA A 86 7.31 19.25 8.76
N PRO A 87 7.29 20.57 8.49
CA PRO A 87 8.42 21.24 7.82
C PRO A 87 9.74 21.09 8.57
N GLN A 88 9.73 21.25 9.90
CA GLN A 88 10.94 21.13 10.72
C GLN A 88 11.37 19.66 10.88
N LEU A 89 10.41 18.74 10.96
CA LEU A 89 10.71 17.30 10.99
C LEU A 89 11.31 16.81 9.67
N LEU A 90 10.83 17.30 8.52
CA LEU A 90 11.43 17.02 7.20
C LEU A 90 12.88 17.49 7.15
N LEU A 91 13.17 18.70 7.66
CA LEU A 91 14.54 19.20 7.75
C LEU A 91 15.40 18.38 8.72
N ALA A 92 14.84 17.95 9.85
CA ALA A 92 15.52 17.10 10.82
C ALA A 92 15.86 15.72 10.23
N LEU A 93 14.90 15.08 9.55
CA LEU A 93 15.09 13.82 8.82
C LEU A 93 16.22 13.94 7.80
N ALA A 94 16.21 15.01 7.02
CA ALA A 94 17.15 15.22 5.93
C ALA A 94 18.61 15.42 6.40
N GLY A 95 18.81 15.85 7.64
CA GLY A 95 20.14 16.03 8.26
C GLY A 95 20.55 14.88 9.18
N GLU A 96 19.70 13.89 9.42
CA GLU A 96 19.96 12.82 10.38
C GLU A 96 20.82 11.72 9.78
N ARG A 97 21.81 11.26 10.55
CA ARG A 97 22.78 10.23 10.13
C ARG A 97 22.49 8.87 10.77
N LYS A 98 21.87 8.85 11.95
CA LYS A 98 21.55 7.61 12.66
C LYS A 98 20.30 6.98 12.08
N GLN A 99 20.40 5.73 11.62
CA GLN A 99 19.29 5.00 11.00
C GLN A 99 18.05 4.94 11.90
N GLU A 100 18.22 4.57 13.18
CA GLU A 100 17.12 4.49 14.14
C GLU A 100 16.39 5.84 14.32
N ALA A 101 17.15 6.94 14.40
CA ALA A 101 16.56 8.27 14.52
C ALA A 101 15.83 8.69 13.23
N ARG A 102 16.35 8.31 12.04
CA ARG A 102 15.66 8.52 10.76
C ARG A 102 14.34 7.79 10.70
N GLU A 103 14.30 6.53 11.13
CA GLU A 103 13.09 5.73 11.15
C GLU A 103 12.04 6.33 12.09
N ARG A 104 12.45 6.80 13.28
CA ARG A 104 11.57 7.54 14.20
C ARG A 104 11.00 8.81 13.56
N PHE A 105 11.85 9.63 12.92
CA PHE A 105 11.38 10.84 12.23
C PHE A 105 10.41 10.53 11.09
N ALA A 106 10.74 9.54 10.25
CA ALA A 106 9.87 9.12 9.14
C ALA A 106 8.52 8.62 9.65
N SER A 107 8.52 7.83 10.72
CA SER A 107 7.29 7.27 11.30
C SER A 107 6.38 8.36 11.88
N VAL A 108 6.92 9.38 12.54
CA VAL A 108 6.12 10.54 12.96
C VAL A 108 5.64 11.35 11.75
N LEU A 109 6.47 11.58 10.74
CA LEU A 109 6.04 12.28 9.52
C LEU A 109 4.92 11.54 8.77
N GLU A 110 4.89 10.20 8.80
CA GLU A 110 3.79 9.39 8.27
C GLU A 110 2.47 9.59 9.03
N GLU A 111 2.51 9.98 10.29
CA GLU A 111 1.31 10.31 11.09
C GLU A 111 0.85 11.75 10.83
N LEU A 112 1.79 12.68 10.64
CA LEU A 112 1.49 14.11 10.51
C LEU A 112 1.10 14.55 9.09
N THR A 113 1.48 13.77 8.08
CA THR A 113 1.18 14.08 6.68
C THR A 113 0.05 13.19 6.19
N ASP A 114 -0.72 13.66 5.22
CA ASP A 114 -1.83 12.93 4.61
C ASP A 114 -1.97 13.33 3.13
N ALA A 115 -3.04 12.89 2.48
CA ALA A 115 -3.32 13.23 1.09
C ALA A 115 -3.29 14.75 0.81
N ARG A 116 -3.69 15.60 1.76
CA ARG A 116 -3.71 17.06 1.54
C ARG A 116 -2.31 17.64 1.32
N HIS A 117 -1.26 16.93 1.73
CA HIS A 117 0.13 17.41 1.72
C HIS A 117 0.94 16.95 0.50
N THR A 118 0.36 16.19 -0.43
CA THR A 118 1.09 15.60 -1.57
C THR A 118 1.84 16.62 -2.41
N ARG A 119 1.22 17.77 -2.72
CA ARG A 119 1.83 18.84 -3.51
C ARG A 119 3.00 19.51 -2.79
N LEU A 120 2.85 19.77 -1.49
CA LEU A 120 3.93 20.29 -0.64
C LEU A 120 5.10 19.32 -0.53
N LEU A 121 4.83 18.02 -0.43
CA LEU A 121 5.88 16.99 -0.39
C LEU A 121 6.61 16.86 -1.73
N ALA A 122 5.91 17.08 -2.86
CA ALA A 122 6.48 16.99 -4.20
C ALA A 122 7.57 18.04 -4.48
N GLU A 123 7.56 19.18 -3.78
CA GLU A 123 8.62 20.20 -3.86
C GLU A 123 10.01 19.63 -3.51
N PHE A 124 10.06 18.57 -2.71
CA PHE A 124 11.30 17.95 -2.25
C PHE A 124 11.78 16.79 -3.14
N PHE A 125 11.12 16.48 -4.27
CA PHE A 125 11.54 15.40 -5.16
C PHE A 125 12.91 15.61 -5.82
N ASP A 126 13.38 16.86 -5.86
CA ASP A 126 14.66 17.26 -6.42
C ASP A 126 15.61 17.83 -5.33
N ASP A 127 15.30 17.64 -4.04
CA ASP A 127 16.14 18.14 -2.95
C ASP A 127 17.51 17.45 -2.98
N LYS A 128 18.59 18.15 -2.63
CA LYS A 128 19.95 17.60 -2.61
C LYS A 128 20.12 16.40 -1.65
N ARG A 129 19.28 16.27 -0.62
CA ARG A 129 19.38 15.25 0.43
C ARG A 129 18.55 14.01 0.08
N LEU A 130 19.24 12.88 -0.09
CA LEU A 130 18.64 11.61 -0.50
C LEU A 130 17.48 11.17 0.41
N GLU A 131 17.66 11.18 1.73
CA GLU A 131 16.64 10.67 2.66
C GLU A 131 15.33 11.46 2.61
N LEU A 132 15.43 12.78 2.34
CA LEU A 132 14.25 13.63 2.16
C LEU A 132 13.52 13.29 0.86
N ARG A 133 14.27 13.12 -0.25
CA ARG A 133 13.70 12.69 -1.53
C ARG A 133 12.98 11.36 -1.39
N VAL A 134 13.66 10.34 -0.82
CA VAL A 134 13.11 8.99 -0.65
C VAL A 134 11.83 9.02 0.19
N PHE A 135 11.84 9.74 1.32
CA PHE A 135 10.66 9.88 2.16
C PHE A 135 9.49 10.52 1.39
N CYS A 136 9.71 11.69 0.77
CA CYS A 136 8.64 12.40 0.07
C CYS A 136 8.08 11.59 -1.10
N LEU A 137 8.93 10.95 -1.92
CA LEU A 137 8.50 10.11 -3.03
C LEU A 137 7.63 8.94 -2.55
N ARG A 138 8.08 8.21 -1.51
CA ARG A 138 7.31 7.11 -0.93
C ARG A 138 6.01 7.59 -0.28
N ARG A 139 6.04 8.73 0.42
CA ARG A 139 4.88 9.24 1.13
C ARG A 139 3.79 9.72 0.18
N VAL A 140 4.16 10.41 -0.89
CA VAL A 140 3.24 10.84 -1.93
C VAL A 140 2.58 9.64 -2.60
N ALA A 141 3.32 8.54 -2.81
CA ALA A 141 2.76 7.35 -3.45
C ALA A 141 1.61 6.67 -2.68
N CYS A 142 1.47 6.94 -1.38
CA CYS A 142 0.36 6.45 -0.58
C CYS A 142 -0.97 7.18 -0.87
N PHE A 143 -0.93 8.31 -1.61
CA PHE A 143 -2.08 9.17 -1.85
C PHE A 143 -2.13 9.58 -3.33
N PRO A 144 -2.93 8.88 -4.16
CA PRO A 144 -3.11 9.26 -5.56
C PRO A 144 -3.39 10.76 -5.73
N ASP A 145 -2.57 11.40 -6.56
CA ASP A 145 -2.67 12.83 -6.86
C ASP A 145 -2.17 13.10 -8.29
N PRO A 146 -3.07 13.26 -9.27
CA PRO A 146 -2.68 13.64 -10.62
C PRO A 146 -1.93 14.99 -10.68
N GLY A 147 -2.14 15.87 -9.69
CA GLY A 147 -1.52 17.20 -9.63
C GLY A 147 0.00 17.18 -9.46
N VAL A 148 0.58 16.08 -8.97
CA VAL A 148 2.05 15.95 -8.82
C VAL A 148 2.72 15.23 -9.99
N ARG A 149 1.97 14.89 -11.05
CA ARG A 149 2.48 14.07 -12.17
C ARG A 149 3.72 14.66 -12.83
N ALA A 150 3.71 15.95 -13.13
CA ALA A 150 4.86 16.60 -13.77
C ALA A 150 6.12 16.51 -12.91
N ALA A 151 6.01 16.73 -11.59
CA ALA A 151 7.12 16.62 -10.66
C ALA A 151 7.60 15.16 -10.52
N ALA A 152 6.67 14.21 -10.43
CA ALA A 152 6.97 12.79 -10.31
C ALA A 152 7.65 12.23 -11.57
N GLU A 153 7.17 12.59 -12.77
CA GLU A 153 7.80 12.19 -14.04
C GLU A 153 9.18 12.83 -14.22
N LYS A 154 9.36 14.09 -13.81
CA LYS A 154 10.68 14.75 -13.80
C LYS A 154 11.66 13.99 -12.90
N ALA A 155 11.23 13.65 -11.69
CA ALA A 155 12.06 12.90 -10.74
C ALA A 155 12.40 11.51 -11.28
N TRP A 156 11.41 10.78 -11.81
CA TRP A 156 11.60 9.46 -12.43
C TRP A 156 12.64 9.51 -13.54
N LYS A 157 12.49 10.44 -14.51
CA LYS A 157 13.46 10.60 -15.62
C LYS A 157 14.87 10.90 -15.11
N ARG A 158 15.02 11.80 -14.13
CA ARG A 158 16.33 12.11 -13.52
C ARG A 158 16.96 10.85 -12.94
N ILE A 159 16.20 10.06 -12.20
CA ILE A 159 16.71 8.90 -11.47
C ILE A 159 17.02 7.74 -12.44
N CYS A 160 16.20 7.51 -13.48
CA CYS A 160 16.55 6.56 -14.55
C CYS A 160 17.87 6.92 -15.23
N ALA A 161 18.11 8.21 -15.52
CA ALA A 161 19.38 8.65 -16.11
C ALA A 161 20.60 8.47 -15.18
N LEU A 162 20.37 8.36 -13.86
CA LEU A 162 21.40 7.98 -12.89
C LEU A 162 21.56 6.46 -12.81
N ASP A 163 20.47 5.71 -12.91
CA ASP A 163 20.43 4.25 -12.89
C ASP A 163 21.18 3.64 -14.08
N GLU A 164 21.00 4.22 -15.29
CA GLU A 164 21.78 3.87 -16.48
C GLU A 164 23.31 4.02 -16.29
N LYS A 165 23.73 4.80 -15.29
CA LYS A 165 25.13 5.04 -14.93
C LYS A 165 25.54 4.32 -13.65
N ASP A 166 24.71 3.42 -13.12
CA ASP A 166 24.90 2.71 -11.85
C ASP A 166 25.14 3.67 -10.65
N ARG A 167 24.41 4.78 -10.64
CA ARG A 167 24.53 5.86 -9.64
C ARG A 167 23.25 6.15 -8.88
N ALA A 168 22.15 5.46 -9.21
CA ALA A 168 20.88 5.63 -8.53
C ALA A 168 20.87 4.84 -7.20
N ASP A 169 20.32 5.44 -6.14
CA ASP A 169 19.98 4.68 -4.93
C ASP A 169 18.69 3.88 -5.20
N GLU A 170 18.70 2.57 -4.92
CA GLU A 170 17.57 1.66 -5.18
C GLU A 170 16.28 2.13 -4.48
N ARG A 171 16.39 2.72 -3.28
CA ARG A 171 15.22 3.23 -2.53
C ARG A 171 14.64 4.46 -3.21
N GLU A 172 15.50 5.31 -3.78
CA GLU A 172 15.08 6.48 -4.55
C GLU A 172 14.42 6.08 -5.87
N LEU A 173 15.02 5.15 -6.61
CA LEU A 173 14.47 4.60 -7.85
C LEU A 173 13.07 4.02 -7.61
N TYR A 174 12.92 3.15 -6.61
CA TYR A 174 11.63 2.56 -6.30
C TYR A 174 10.62 3.59 -5.79
N GLY A 175 11.03 4.53 -4.93
CA GLY A 175 10.18 5.62 -4.47
C GLY A 175 9.66 6.48 -5.63
N ALA A 176 10.51 6.81 -6.60
CA ALA A 176 10.12 7.57 -7.78
C ALA A 176 9.19 6.79 -8.71
N ALA A 177 9.41 5.47 -8.85
CA ALA A 177 8.50 4.63 -9.62
C ALA A 177 7.08 4.61 -9.03
N LEU A 178 7.00 4.46 -7.71
CA LEU A 178 5.75 4.50 -6.96
C LEU A 178 5.07 5.87 -7.08
N ALA A 179 5.80 6.97 -6.88
CA ALA A 179 5.27 8.33 -6.98
C ALA A 179 4.73 8.61 -8.40
N ALA A 180 5.49 8.27 -9.45
CA ALA A 180 5.06 8.43 -10.84
C ALA A 180 3.79 7.63 -11.12
N THR A 181 3.73 6.37 -10.66
CA THR A 181 2.55 5.51 -10.82
C THR A 181 1.33 6.09 -10.08
N SER A 182 1.49 6.52 -8.83
CA SER A 182 0.43 7.15 -8.02
C SER A 182 -0.13 8.45 -8.61
N SER A 183 0.67 9.14 -9.43
CA SER A 183 0.26 10.36 -10.12
C SER A 183 -0.45 10.12 -11.46
N GLY A 184 -0.63 8.85 -11.84
CA GLY A 184 -1.25 8.47 -13.12
C GLY A 184 -0.28 8.27 -14.28
N SER A 185 1.04 8.27 -14.03
CA SER A 185 2.02 7.96 -15.06
C SER A 185 2.26 6.46 -15.18
N ILE A 186 2.07 5.91 -16.38
CA ILE A 186 2.35 4.49 -16.68
C ILE A 186 3.82 4.22 -17.03
N GLN A 187 4.65 5.25 -17.11
CA GLN A 187 6.06 5.13 -17.52
C GLN A 187 6.86 4.27 -16.54
N ALA A 188 6.57 4.40 -15.24
CA ALA A 188 7.29 3.67 -14.19
C ALA A 188 6.63 2.35 -13.76
N LEU A 189 5.55 1.94 -14.43
CA LEU A 189 4.77 0.77 -14.03
C LEU A 189 5.59 -0.53 -14.06
N ASP A 190 6.54 -0.66 -14.99
CA ASP A 190 7.42 -1.83 -15.06
C ASP A 190 8.36 -1.91 -13.84
N ALA A 191 8.88 -0.78 -13.35
CA ALA A 191 9.73 -0.76 -12.16
C ALA A 191 8.95 -1.14 -10.88
N VAL A 192 7.69 -0.71 -10.78
CA VAL A 192 6.78 -1.16 -9.71
C VAL A 192 6.48 -2.67 -9.83
N LEU A 193 6.28 -3.16 -11.05
CA LEU A 193 6.06 -4.58 -11.33
C LEU A 193 7.25 -5.44 -10.89
N GLU A 194 8.49 -5.05 -11.22
CA GLU A 194 9.68 -5.77 -10.77
C GLU A 194 9.73 -5.90 -9.25
N ARG A 195 9.43 -4.82 -8.51
CA ARG A 195 9.38 -4.88 -7.04
C ARG A 195 8.22 -5.75 -6.53
N ALA A 196 7.08 -5.75 -7.23
CA ALA A 196 5.93 -6.58 -6.88
C ALA A 196 6.22 -8.09 -7.00
N LYS A 197 7.17 -8.51 -7.85
CA LYS A 197 7.54 -9.93 -8.00
C LYS A 197 8.15 -10.50 -6.72
N SER A 198 9.03 -9.76 -6.05
CA SER A 198 9.80 -10.23 -4.88
C SER A 198 9.28 -9.72 -3.54
N ASN A 199 8.65 -8.54 -3.48
CA ASN A 199 8.37 -7.84 -2.22
C ASN A 199 6.88 -7.62 -1.93
N TRP A 200 5.97 -8.30 -2.64
CA TRP A 200 4.52 -8.09 -2.51
C TRP A 200 4.02 -8.12 -1.07
N ARG A 201 4.42 -9.10 -0.25
CA ARG A 201 3.90 -9.25 1.13
C ARG A 201 4.15 -8.03 2.01
N LYS A 202 5.25 -7.31 1.79
CA LYS A 202 5.63 -6.12 2.58
C LYS A 202 5.05 -4.84 1.97
N GLU A 203 4.96 -4.78 0.65
CA GLU A 203 4.68 -3.53 -0.09
C GLU A 203 3.28 -3.49 -0.72
N ALA A 204 2.45 -4.53 -0.55
CA ALA A 204 1.14 -4.64 -1.22
C ALA A 204 0.24 -3.42 -1.01
N LYS A 205 0.21 -2.85 0.20
CA LYS A 205 -0.60 -1.67 0.51
C LYS A 205 -0.13 -0.46 -0.31
N THR A 206 1.16 -0.18 -0.31
CA THR A 206 1.78 0.94 -1.04
C THR A 206 1.63 0.78 -2.55
N ILE A 207 1.89 -0.43 -3.08
CA ILE A 207 1.80 -0.70 -4.52
C ILE A 207 0.36 -0.54 -4.99
N ARG A 208 -0.64 -1.02 -4.23
CA ARG A 208 -2.05 -0.85 -4.58
C ARG A 208 -2.47 0.63 -4.57
N ALA A 209 -2.13 1.37 -3.52
CA ALA A 209 -2.40 2.80 -3.46
C ALA A 209 -1.80 3.53 -4.67
N ALA A 210 -0.54 3.22 -5.02
CA ALA A 210 0.06 3.79 -6.22
C ALA A 210 -0.66 3.39 -7.52
N CYS A 211 -1.08 2.12 -7.63
CA CYS A 211 -1.81 1.62 -8.81
C CYS A 211 -3.18 2.29 -8.97
N GLU A 212 -3.88 2.67 -7.90
CA GLU A 212 -5.16 3.39 -8.00
C GLU A 212 -5.03 4.68 -8.82
N GLY A 213 -3.94 5.43 -8.65
CA GLY A 213 -3.66 6.63 -9.43
C GLY A 213 -3.39 6.37 -10.91
N ALA A 214 -2.85 5.20 -11.26
CA ALA A 214 -2.58 4.77 -12.63
C ALA A 214 -3.75 4.04 -13.31
N ARG A 215 -4.93 3.98 -12.68
CA ARG A 215 -6.09 3.24 -13.20
C ARG A 215 -6.49 3.76 -14.58
N SER A 216 -6.25 2.95 -15.61
CA SER A 216 -6.46 3.31 -17.00
C SER A 216 -6.46 2.08 -17.92
N GLU A 217 -7.04 2.20 -19.10
CA GLU A 217 -6.97 1.16 -20.13
C GLU A 217 -5.54 0.88 -20.57
N SER A 218 -4.70 1.93 -20.70
CA SER A 218 -3.29 1.76 -21.07
C SER A 218 -2.49 1.02 -20.01
N ALA A 219 -2.71 1.28 -18.71
CA ALA A 219 -2.11 0.50 -17.64
C ALA A 219 -2.59 -0.95 -17.66
N THR A 220 -3.89 -1.14 -17.92
CA THR A 220 -4.52 -2.46 -18.04
C THR A 220 -3.85 -3.27 -19.16
N GLU A 221 -3.80 -2.72 -20.38
CA GLU A 221 -3.20 -3.37 -21.54
C GLU A 221 -1.72 -3.74 -21.29
N LYS A 222 -0.97 -2.82 -20.66
CA LYS A 222 0.45 -3.05 -20.32
C LYS A 222 0.62 -4.22 -19.36
N LEU A 223 -0.23 -4.35 -18.35
CA LEU A 223 -0.18 -5.48 -17.39
C LEU A 223 -0.73 -6.78 -17.97
N LEU A 224 -1.75 -6.73 -18.84
CA LEU A 224 -2.27 -7.95 -19.51
C LEU A 224 -1.17 -8.66 -20.30
N LYS A 225 -0.27 -7.92 -20.96
CA LYS A 225 0.90 -8.49 -21.66
C LYS A 225 1.81 -9.31 -20.74
N ARG A 226 1.86 -8.98 -19.45
CA ARG A 226 2.68 -9.67 -18.43
C ARG A 226 2.04 -10.95 -17.90
N LEU A 227 0.75 -11.19 -18.15
CA LEU A 227 0.05 -12.42 -17.75
C LEU A 227 0.55 -13.66 -18.51
N ARG A 228 1.21 -13.46 -19.66
CA ARG A 228 1.81 -14.51 -20.48
C ARG A 228 3.30 -14.78 -20.14
N GLY A 229 3.84 -14.06 -19.15
CA GLY A 229 5.22 -14.19 -18.70
C GLY A 229 5.44 -15.34 -17.72
N THR A 230 6.48 -15.22 -16.90
CA THR A 230 6.75 -16.20 -15.84
C THR A 230 5.63 -16.19 -14.78
N LYS A 231 5.53 -17.26 -13.98
CA LYS A 231 4.56 -17.33 -12.87
C LYS A 231 4.66 -16.13 -11.92
N GLN A 232 5.87 -15.66 -11.63
CA GLN A 232 6.08 -14.50 -10.75
C GLN A 232 5.57 -13.20 -11.39
N GLU A 233 5.80 -13.04 -12.70
CA GLU A 233 5.29 -11.90 -13.48
C GLU A 233 3.77 -11.91 -13.55
N GLN A 234 3.18 -13.07 -13.86
CA GLN A 234 1.75 -13.24 -13.92
C GLN A 234 1.10 -12.88 -12.57
N LEU A 235 1.64 -13.37 -11.45
CA LEU A 235 1.12 -13.03 -10.12
C LEU A 235 1.27 -11.54 -9.80
N ALA A 236 2.43 -10.94 -10.09
CA ALA A 236 2.66 -9.52 -9.86
C ALA A 236 1.70 -8.65 -10.69
N ALA A 237 1.48 -9.01 -11.96
CA ALA A 237 0.58 -8.32 -12.85
C ALA A 237 -0.89 -8.42 -12.40
N LEU A 238 -1.38 -9.62 -12.03
CA LEU A 238 -2.73 -9.80 -11.47
C LEU A 238 -2.94 -8.95 -10.21
N ARG A 239 -1.94 -8.94 -9.33
CA ARG A 239 -1.96 -8.17 -8.09
C ARG A 239 -2.00 -6.66 -8.34
N MET A 240 -1.26 -6.16 -9.33
CA MET A 240 -1.31 -4.74 -9.73
C MET A 240 -2.62 -4.40 -10.46
N LEU A 241 -3.14 -5.30 -11.29
CA LEU A 241 -4.44 -5.16 -11.96
C LEU A 241 -5.58 -4.96 -10.95
N SER A 242 -5.50 -5.53 -9.74
CA SER A 242 -6.47 -5.22 -8.67
C SER A 242 -6.55 -3.73 -8.32
N GLY A 243 -5.47 -2.96 -8.49
CA GLY A 243 -5.45 -1.53 -8.21
C GLY A 243 -5.74 -0.66 -9.43
N CYS A 244 -5.07 -0.93 -10.56
CA CYS A 244 -5.11 -0.07 -11.76
C CYS A 244 -5.89 -0.64 -12.95
N GLY A 245 -6.41 -1.86 -12.84
CA GLY A 245 -7.13 -2.52 -13.92
C GLY A 245 -8.49 -1.87 -14.19
N THR A 246 -8.95 -2.03 -15.42
CA THR A 246 -10.28 -1.61 -15.87
C THR A 246 -11.05 -2.82 -16.40
N LYS A 247 -12.35 -2.67 -16.68
CA LYS A 247 -13.22 -3.75 -17.17
C LYS A 247 -12.75 -4.36 -18.51
N THR A 248 -11.84 -3.71 -19.22
CA THR A 248 -11.19 -4.27 -20.41
C THR A 248 -10.33 -5.51 -20.11
N ALA A 249 -9.93 -5.73 -18.86
CA ALA A 249 -9.20 -6.93 -18.43
C ALA A 249 -10.08 -8.19 -18.33
N LEU A 250 -11.41 -8.04 -18.23
CA LEU A 250 -12.31 -9.14 -17.87
C LEU A 250 -12.20 -10.39 -18.77
N PRO A 251 -12.10 -10.28 -20.12
CA PRO A 251 -11.99 -11.46 -20.97
C PRO A 251 -10.77 -12.33 -20.64
N GLU A 252 -9.60 -11.71 -20.43
CA GLU A 252 -8.36 -12.41 -20.09
C GLU A 252 -8.41 -12.98 -18.67
N LEU A 253 -9.00 -12.24 -17.71
CA LEU A 253 -9.17 -12.73 -16.34
C LEU A 253 -10.14 -13.91 -16.25
N LYS A 254 -11.20 -13.94 -17.06
CA LYS A 254 -12.16 -15.06 -17.13
C LYS A 254 -11.47 -16.37 -17.50
N LEU A 255 -10.47 -16.33 -18.38
CA LEU A 255 -9.67 -17.51 -18.74
C LEU A 255 -8.83 -18.01 -17.56
N LEU A 256 -8.26 -17.08 -16.77
CA LEU A 256 -7.39 -17.40 -15.64
C LEU A 256 -8.12 -17.92 -14.40
N LEU A 257 -9.45 -17.75 -14.30
CA LEU A 257 -10.28 -18.41 -13.28
C LEU A 257 -10.17 -19.94 -13.34
N ASN A 258 -9.90 -20.50 -14.53
CA ASN A 258 -9.70 -21.94 -14.73
C ASN A 258 -8.23 -22.36 -14.71
N SER A 259 -7.30 -21.48 -14.31
CA SER A 259 -5.88 -21.81 -14.19
C SER A 259 -5.68 -23.02 -13.28
N SER A 260 -4.81 -23.96 -13.63
CA SER A 260 -4.45 -25.07 -12.73
C SER A 260 -3.74 -24.62 -11.45
N ASN A 261 -3.23 -23.38 -11.43
CA ASN A 261 -2.43 -22.83 -10.35
C ASN A 261 -3.30 -22.08 -9.33
N GLN A 262 -3.45 -22.64 -8.12
CA GLN A 262 -4.26 -22.03 -7.06
C GLN A 262 -3.89 -20.56 -6.76
N PRO A 263 -2.60 -20.19 -6.56
CA PRO A 263 -2.19 -18.80 -6.43
C PRO A 263 -2.65 -17.86 -7.55
N VAL A 264 -2.67 -18.34 -8.80
CA VAL A 264 -3.11 -17.56 -9.96
C VAL A 264 -4.63 -17.37 -9.92
N ARG A 265 -5.40 -18.41 -9.58
CA ARG A 265 -6.84 -18.29 -9.39
C ARG A 265 -7.19 -17.28 -8.30
N THR A 266 -6.57 -17.40 -7.12
CA THR A 266 -6.80 -16.44 -6.01
C THR A 266 -6.43 -15.00 -6.42
N ALA A 267 -5.29 -14.79 -7.07
CA ALA A 267 -4.90 -13.45 -7.54
C ALA A 267 -5.82 -12.92 -8.66
N THR A 268 -6.41 -13.80 -9.47
CA THR A 268 -7.40 -13.43 -10.49
C THR A 268 -8.70 -12.96 -9.84
N ILE A 269 -9.17 -13.64 -8.79
CA ILE A 269 -10.32 -13.20 -8.00
C ILE A 269 -10.05 -11.84 -7.36
N ASP A 270 -8.87 -11.66 -6.75
CA ASP A 270 -8.47 -10.37 -6.18
C ASP A 270 -8.45 -9.24 -7.24
N ALA A 271 -8.00 -9.55 -8.46
CA ALA A 271 -8.05 -8.61 -9.57
C ALA A 271 -9.49 -8.25 -9.95
N LEU A 272 -10.38 -9.25 -10.07
CA LEU A 272 -11.80 -9.03 -10.38
C LEU A 272 -12.49 -8.19 -9.31
N ARG A 273 -12.25 -8.49 -8.02
CA ARG A 273 -12.75 -7.71 -6.88
C ARG A 273 -12.30 -6.25 -6.96
N GLY A 274 -11.02 -6.00 -7.24
CA GLY A 274 -10.50 -4.64 -7.33
C GLY A 274 -10.99 -3.85 -8.55
N ILE A 275 -11.22 -4.53 -9.68
CA ILE A 275 -11.66 -3.93 -10.95
C ILE A 275 -13.17 -3.68 -10.97
N VAL A 276 -13.97 -4.65 -10.53
CA VAL A 276 -15.43 -4.63 -10.65
C VAL A 276 -16.08 -4.04 -9.40
N ASP A 277 -15.63 -4.45 -8.21
CA ASP A 277 -16.25 -4.06 -6.94
C ASP A 277 -15.53 -2.94 -6.21
N GLY A 278 -14.29 -2.60 -6.63
CA GLY A 278 -13.41 -1.74 -5.84
C GLY A 278 -13.07 -2.34 -4.49
N ALA A 279 -13.21 -3.66 -4.34
CA ALA A 279 -13.07 -4.35 -3.06
C ALA A 279 -11.60 -4.77 -2.80
N PRO A 280 -11.17 -4.83 -1.53
CA PRO A 280 -9.85 -5.34 -1.17
C PRO A 280 -9.71 -6.83 -1.56
N PRO A 281 -8.47 -7.33 -1.67
CA PRO A 281 -8.23 -8.75 -1.93
C PRO A 281 -8.83 -9.63 -0.84
N LEU A 282 -9.06 -10.88 -1.21
CA LEU A 282 -9.31 -11.94 -0.27
C LEU A 282 -8.08 -12.11 0.65
N GLY A 283 -8.32 -12.23 1.94
CA GLY A 283 -7.29 -12.54 2.92
C GLY A 283 -6.82 -14.00 2.79
N LYS A 284 -6.73 -14.70 3.92
CA LYS A 284 -6.52 -16.15 3.89
C LYS A 284 -7.86 -16.82 3.59
N THR A 285 -8.05 -17.30 2.37
CA THR A 285 -9.23 -18.08 1.96
C THR A 285 -8.91 -19.56 1.84
N SER A 286 -9.89 -20.41 2.17
CA SER A 286 -9.76 -21.85 1.96
C SER A 286 -9.88 -22.20 0.47
N VAL A 287 -9.47 -23.41 0.10
CA VAL A 287 -9.63 -23.90 -1.28
C VAL A 287 -11.10 -23.97 -1.67
N PHE A 288 -11.98 -24.40 -0.75
CA PHE A 288 -13.42 -24.47 -1.00
C PHE A 288 -14.05 -23.08 -1.22
N ASP A 289 -13.66 -22.09 -0.42
CA ASP A 289 -14.14 -20.71 -0.62
C ASP A 289 -13.64 -20.15 -1.94
N THR A 290 -12.40 -20.47 -2.32
CA THR A 290 -11.86 -20.06 -3.63
C THR A 290 -12.67 -20.66 -4.78
N ILE A 291 -13.09 -21.92 -4.69
CA ILE A 291 -13.91 -22.58 -5.72
C ILE A 291 -15.27 -21.89 -5.83
N ARG A 292 -15.92 -21.63 -4.69
CA ARG A 292 -17.20 -20.91 -4.65
C ARG A 292 -17.10 -19.52 -5.29
N GLU A 293 -16.06 -18.78 -4.95
CA GLU A 293 -15.78 -17.46 -5.54
C GLU A 293 -15.55 -17.56 -7.06
N ILE A 294 -14.82 -18.57 -7.54
CA ILE A 294 -14.61 -18.79 -8.98
C ILE A 294 -15.95 -18.97 -9.70
N ASP A 295 -16.83 -19.81 -9.18
CA ASP A 295 -18.11 -20.10 -9.82
C ASP A 295 -19.01 -18.85 -9.80
N ALA A 296 -19.07 -18.13 -8.69
CA ALA A 296 -19.78 -16.86 -8.58
C ALA A 296 -19.25 -15.81 -9.59
N TRP A 297 -17.94 -15.70 -9.76
CA TRP A 297 -17.36 -14.78 -10.75
C TRP A 297 -17.65 -15.20 -12.19
N LYS A 298 -17.65 -16.50 -12.51
CA LYS A 298 -17.96 -17.00 -13.86
C LYS A 298 -19.39 -16.70 -14.30
N GLU A 299 -20.34 -16.70 -13.37
CA GLU A 299 -21.73 -16.35 -13.64
C GLU A 299 -21.90 -14.83 -13.85
N ARG A 300 -21.05 -14.04 -13.19
CA ARG A 300 -21.13 -12.58 -13.18
C ARG A 300 -20.49 -11.89 -14.38
N ILE A 301 -19.44 -12.46 -14.99
CA ILE A 301 -18.64 -11.86 -16.08
C ILE A 301 -18.66 -12.67 -17.38
#